data_AF-A0A2N3BKM5-F1
#
_entry.id   AF-A0A2N3BKM5-F1
#
_cell.length_a   1.000
_cell.length_b   1.000
_cell.length_c   1.000
_cell.angle_alpha   90.00
_cell.angle_beta   90.00
_cell.angle_gamma   90.00
#
_symmetry.space_group_name_H-M   'P 1'
#
loop_
_entity.id
_entity.type
_entity.pdbx_description
1 polymer ?
#
loop_
_entity_poly.entity_id
_entity_poly.type
_entity_poly.pdbx_seq_one_letter_code
_entity_poly.pdbx_strand_id
1 'polypeptide(L)'
;MKDWFPLTSYEFYAYLTSGMVVLAAADRTFMASSLANQTDWKVVIVVFWAAIAYLIGQIVAIPSSAVFEHLIAKRVLRDPSAVILGLQEQRWRERCFGTMVGSREYEPFPADYRAGIVKKIAQMLNVSEPSVQADAAFQCAFSHARSIPDSAVRLDNFLNQYGLCRNVSFASLIATVFLTGLACRTGDGTDILLAVGAAVLAIGLFIRFIKFYAAYTREVFRAFNKAC
;
A
#
# COMPACT_ATOMS: atom_id res chain seq x y z
N MET A 1 -0.14 -23.61 -2.67
CA MET A 1 -1.12 -23.91 -1.60
C MET A 1 -2.45 -24.11 -2.28
N LYS A 2 -3.25 -25.09 -1.83
CA LYS A 2 -4.59 -25.34 -2.40
C LYS A 2 -5.52 -24.22 -1.89
N ASP A 3 -6.16 -23.47 -2.77
CA ASP A 3 -7.06 -22.38 -2.39
C ASP A 3 -8.41 -22.96 -1.93
N TRP A 4 -8.57 -23.14 -0.63
CA TRP A 4 -9.80 -23.67 -0.02
C TRP A 4 -10.89 -22.61 0.19
N PHE A 5 -10.55 -21.34 0.00
CA PHE A 5 -11.46 -20.20 0.11
C PHE A 5 -11.39 -19.34 -1.15
N PRO A 6 -12.49 -18.69 -1.57
CA PRO A 6 -12.49 -17.73 -2.69
C PRO A 6 -11.73 -16.42 -2.39
N LEU A 7 -11.07 -16.35 -1.22
CA LEU A 7 -10.19 -15.28 -0.81
C LEU A 7 -8.77 -15.70 -1.08
N THR A 8 -7.97 -14.81 -1.67
CA THR A 8 -6.53 -15.08 -1.73
C THR A 8 -6.00 -15.20 -0.30
N SER A 9 -5.10 -16.15 -0.05
CA SER A 9 -4.45 -16.28 1.28
C SER A 9 -3.88 -14.94 1.76
N TYR A 10 -3.42 -14.14 0.81
CA TYR A 10 -2.94 -12.80 1.01
C TYR A 10 -4.00 -11.83 1.58
N GLU A 11 -5.20 -11.75 0.98
CA GLU A 11 -6.27 -10.86 1.46
C GLU A 11 -6.66 -11.19 2.89
N PHE A 12 -6.72 -12.49 3.21
CA PHE A 12 -6.97 -12.94 4.57
C PHE A 12 -5.96 -12.35 5.57
N TYR A 13 -4.66 -12.49 5.31
CA TYR A 13 -3.64 -11.96 6.20
C TYR A 13 -3.60 -10.44 6.26
N ALA A 14 -3.86 -9.75 5.14
CA ALA A 14 -3.85 -8.30 5.11
C ALA A 14 -4.95 -7.69 5.97
N TYR A 15 -6.19 -8.20 5.86
CA TYR A 15 -7.30 -7.75 6.67
C TYR A 15 -7.20 -8.23 8.12
N LEU A 16 -6.79 -9.48 8.34
CA LEU A 16 -6.59 -9.98 9.71
C LEU A 16 -5.55 -9.14 10.46
N THR A 17 -4.41 -8.85 9.84
CA THR A 17 -3.32 -8.08 10.47
C THR A 17 -3.76 -6.65 10.77
N SER A 18 -4.38 -5.95 9.81
CA SER A 18 -4.84 -4.57 10.02
C SER A 18 -5.92 -4.51 11.12
N GLY A 19 -6.84 -5.47 11.13
CA GLY A 19 -7.87 -5.59 12.15
C GLY A 19 -7.33 -5.87 13.54
N MET A 20 -6.35 -6.78 13.66
CA MET A 20 -5.70 -7.09 14.94
C MET A 20 -5.00 -5.86 15.53
N VAL A 21 -4.36 -5.03 14.69
CA VAL A 21 -3.72 -3.78 15.15
C VAL A 21 -4.74 -2.81 15.73
N VAL A 22 -5.86 -2.59 15.03
CA VAL A 22 -6.92 -1.69 15.53
C VAL A 22 -7.57 -2.25 16.79
N LEU A 23 -7.86 -3.56 16.80
CA LEU A 23 -8.49 -4.23 17.93
C LEU A 23 -7.61 -4.17 19.18
N ALA A 24 -6.31 -4.44 19.05
CA ALA A 24 -5.36 -4.38 20.17
C ALA A 24 -5.24 -2.95 20.75
N ALA A 25 -5.20 -1.93 19.88
CA ALA A 25 -5.18 -0.54 20.33
C ALA A 25 -6.49 -0.15 21.02
N ALA A 26 -7.64 -0.59 20.48
CA ALA A 26 -8.94 -0.33 21.09
C ALA A 26 -9.10 -1.04 22.44
N ASP A 27 -8.66 -2.30 22.56
CA ASP A 27 -8.66 -3.05 23.83
C ASP A 27 -7.81 -2.34 24.89
N ARG A 28 -6.59 -1.91 24.52
CA ARG A 28 -5.72 -1.14 25.41
C ARG A 28 -6.36 0.18 25.86
N THR A 29 -6.95 0.94 24.93
CA THR A 29 -7.48 2.29 25.19
C THR A 29 -8.84 2.30 25.90
N PHE A 30 -9.75 1.39 25.56
CA PHE A 30 -11.13 1.42 26.03
C PHE A 30 -11.48 0.32 27.02
N MET A 31 -10.72 -0.79 27.03
CA MET A 31 -11.00 -1.97 27.84
C MET A 31 -9.87 -2.28 28.83
N ALA A 32 -8.89 -1.37 28.97
CA ALA A 32 -7.73 -1.54 29.85
C ALA A 32 -6.99 -2.87 29.65
N SER A 33 -6.85 -3.29 28.39
CA SER A 33 -6.19 -4.55 27.99
C SER A 33 -6.91 -5.82 28.47
N SER A 34 -8.23 -5.78 28.67
CA SER A 34 -9.01 -6.93 29.15
C SER A 34 -8.86 -8.16 28.25
N LEU A 35 -8.83 -7.96 26.93
CA LEU A 35 -8.62 -9.05 25.98
C LEU A 35 -7.19 -9.59 26.09
N ALA A 36 -6.18 -8.73 26.04
CA ALA A 36 -4.77 -9.15 26.10
C ALA A 36 -4.41 -9.86 27.41
N ASN A 37 -5.07 -9.51 28.52
CA ASN A 37 -4.83 -10.08 29.85
C ASN A 37 -5.64 -11.36 30.13
N GLN A 38 -6.46 -11.83 29.18
CA GLN A 38 -7.21 -13.07 29.36
C GLN A 38 -6.27 -14.27 29.46
N THR A 39 -6.35 -15.05 30.53
CA THR A 39 -5.49 -16.22 30.76
C THR A 39 -6.08 -17.51 30.17
N ASP A 40 -7.41 -17.63 30.14
CA ASP A 40 -8.12 -18.85 29.72
C ASP A 40 -8.66 -18.74 28.30
N TRP A 41 -7.75 -18.73 27.32
CA TRP A 41 -8.10 -18.70 25.91
C TRP A 41 -8.64 -20.06 25.44
N LYS A 42 -9.97 -20.15 25.31
CA LYS A 42 -10.62 -21.27 24.60
C LYS A 42 -10.45 -21.08 23.09
N VAL A 43 -10.30 -22.18 22.36
CA VAL A 43 -10.19 -22.18 20.88
C VAL A 43 -11.32 -21.38 20.23
N VAL A 44 -12.56 -21.52 20.74
CA VAL A 44 -13.73 -20.78 20.23
C VAL A 44 -13.55 -19.26 20.35
N ILE A 45 -12.93 -18.78 21.44
CA ILE A 45 -12.70 -17.35 21.70
C ILE A 45 -11.63 -16.82 20.73
N VAL A 46 -10.56 -17.59 20.49
CA VAL A 46 -9.52 -17.24 19.51
C VAL A 46 -10.12 -17.13 18.10
N VAL A 47 -10.93 -18.11 17.69
CA VAL A 47 -11.61 -18.10 16.38
C VAL A 47 -12.56 -16.91 16.25
N PHE A 48 -13.33 -16.62 17.30
CA PHE A 48 -14.23 -15.47 17.33
C PHE A 48 -13.47 -14.15 17.13
N TRP A 49 -12.41 -13.91 17.91
CA TRP A 49 -11.65 -12.67 17.78
C TRP A 49 -10.86 -12.56 16.48
N ALA A 50 -10.38 -13.67 15.92
CA ALA A 50 -9.80 -13.68 14.57
C ALA A 50 -10.83 -13.26 13.51
N ALA A 51 -12.08 -13.74 13.62
CA ALA A 51 -13.17 -13.32 12.72
C ALA A 51 -13.52 -11.83 12.90
N ILE A 52 -13.61 -11.35 14.14
CA ILE A 52 -13.86 -9.93 14.42
C ILE A 52 -12.72 -9.06 13.88
N ALA A 53 -11.46 -9.44 14.10
CA ALA A 53 -10.31 -8.74 13.55
C ALA A 53 -10.37 -8.70 12.03
N TYR A 54 -10.63 -9.82 11.36
CA TYR A 54 -10.79 -9.85 9.91
C TYR A 54 -11.88 -8.87 9.41
N LEU A 55 -13.05 -8.83 10.07
CA LEU A 55 -14.13 -7.90 9.74
C LEU A 55 -13.73 -6.43 9.96
N ILE A 56 -13.06 -6.12 11.07
CA ILE A 56 -12.52 -4.77 11.33
C ILE A 56 -11.53 -4.40 10.22
N GLY A 57 -10.64 -5.31 9.84
CA GLY A 57 -9.66 -5.08 8.78
C GLY A 57 -10.30 -4.75 7.42
N GLN A 58 -11.39 -5.44 7.07
CA GLN A 58 -12.19 -5.14 5.88
C GLN A 58 -12.81 -3.74 5.95
N ILE A 59 -13.39 -3.37 7.10
CA ILE A 59 -13.96 -2.04 7.31
C ILE A 59 -12.88 -0.97 7.18
N VAL A 60 -11.69 -1.20 7.75
CA VAL A 60 -10.54 -0.28 7.72
C VAL A 60 -9.96 -0.12 6.32
N ALA A 61 -10.08 -1.13 5.45
CA ALA A 61 -9.55 -1.09 4.10
C ALA A 61 -10.25 -0.05 3.20
N ILE A 62 -11.55 0.18 3.41
CA ILE A 62 -12.35 1.15 2.65
C ILE A 62 -11.81 2.60 2.82
N PRO A 63 -11.74 3.17 4.04
CA PRO A 63 -11.18 4.49 4.24
C PRO A 63 -9.67 4.53 3.97
N SER A 64 -8.94 3.42 4.18
CA SER A 64 -7.52 3.33 3.83
C SER A 64 -7.27 3.63 2.35
N SER A 65 -8.09 3.06 1.46
CA SER A 65 -8.06 3.36 0.02
C SER A 65 -8.36 4.83 -0.25
N ALA A 66 -9.44 5.37 0.33
CA ALA A 66 -9.84 6.76 0.10
C ALA A 66 -8.77 7.77 0.58
N VAL A 67 -8.19 7.57 1.75
CA VAL A 67 -7.22 8.50 2.34
C VAL A 67 -5.86 8.36 1.66
N PHE A 68 -5.29 7.16 1.57
CA PHE A 68 -3.93 7.02 1.05
C PHE A 68 -3.86 7.08 -0.47
N GLU A 69 -4.83 6.48 -1.18
CA GLU A 69 -4.80 6.40 -2.63
C GLU A 69 -5.36 7.68 -3.29
N HIS A 70 -6.46 8.23 -2.77
CA HIS A 70 -7.07 9.41 -3.40
C HIS A 70 -6.60 10.72 -2.79
N LEU A 71 -6.41 10.80 -1.48
CA LEU A 71 -6.01 12.05 -0.84
C LEU A 71 -4.49 12.24 -0.84
N ILE A 72 -3.70 11.23 -0.49
CA ILE A 72 -2.24 11.39 -0.42
C ILE A 72 -1.57 11.15 -1.77
N ALA A 73 -1.85 10.03 -2.45
CA ALA A 73 -1.13 9.70 -3.69
C ALA A 73 -1.46 10.62 -4.87
N LYS A 74 -2.67 11.22 -4.95
CA LYS A 74 -3.00 12.17 -6.02
C LYS A 74 -2.76 13.64 -5.68
N ARG A 75 -2.80 14.01 -4.38
CA ARG A 75 -2.67 15.42 -3.97
C ARG A 75 -1.25 15.77 -3.53
N VAL A 76 -0.57 14.86 -2.84
CA VAL A 76 0.77 15.10 -2.29
C VAL A 76 1.86 14.71 -3.29
N LEU A 77 1.74 13.52 -3.88
CA LEU A 77 2.64 13.00 -4.90
C LEU A 77 2.01 13.07 -6.30
N ARG A 78 2.81 13.07 -7.36
CA ARG A 78 2.35 12.89 -8.75
C ARG A 78 2.14 11.41 -9.04
N ASP A 79 1.28 11.08 -10.02
CA ASP A 79 1.11 9.68 -10.43
C ASP A 79 2.46 9.04 -10.84
N PRO A 80 2.82 7.85 -10.31
CA PRO A 80 4.06 7.17 -10.69
C PRO A 80 4.17 6.97 -12.20
N SER A 81 3.06 6.77 -12.92
CA SER A 81 3.06 6.58 -14.37
C SER A 81 3.54 7.84 -15.10
N ALA A 82 3.09 9.01 -14.64
CA ALA A 82 3.50 10.29 -15.19
C ALA A 82 4.99 10.58 -14.93
N VAL A 83 5.48 10.24 -13.73
CA VAL A 83 6.86 10.45 -13.32
C VAL A 83 7.82 9.48 -14.00
N ILE A 84 7.50 8.18 -14.00
CA ILE A 84 8.34 7.10 -14.51
C ILE A 84 8.56 7.25 -16.02
N LEU A 85 7.51 7.62 -16.76
CA LEU A 85 7.59 7.90 -18.20
C LEU A 85 8.18 9.28 -18.52
N GLY A 86 8.35 10.16 -17.51
CA GLY A 86 8.84 11.52 -17.72
C GLY A 86 7.84 12.45 -18.41
N LEU A 87 6.54 12.12 -18.37
CA LEU A 87 5.46 12.98 -18.87
C LEU A 87 5.27 14.22 -17.97
N GLN A 88 5.68 14.10 -16.70
CA GLN A 88 5.68 15.18 -15.73
C GLN A 88 7.00 15.20 -14.97
N GLU A 89 7.53 16.40 -14.72
CA GLU A 89 8.74 16.55 -13.90
C GLU A 89 8.52 16.10 -12.46
N GLN A 90 9.55 15.52 -11.84
CA GLN A 90 9.51 15.19 -10.42
C GLN A 90 9.49 16.45 -9.56
N ARG A 91 8.56 16.51 -8.61
CA ARG A 91 8.54 17.55 -7.58
C ARG A 91 9.71 17.36 -6.60
N TRP A 92 10.15 18.44 -5.94
CA TRP A 92 11.22 18.35 -4.94
C TRP A 92 10.93 17.36 -3.81
N ARG A 93 9.65 17.23 -3.41
CA ARG A 93 9.21 16.27 -2.38
C ARG A 93 9.41 14.83 -2.83
N GLU A 94 9.14 14.53 -4.09
CA GLU A 94 9.33 13.20 -4.67
C GLU A 94 10.82 12.86 -4.77
N ARG A 95 11.67 13.84 -5.11
CA ARG A 95 13.13 13.67 -5.08
C ARG A 95 13.63 13.39 -3.66
N CYS A 96 13.20 14.18 -2.69
CA CYS A 96 13.56 14.00 -1.27
C CYS A 96 13.07 12.64 -0.75
N PHE A 97 11.85 12.25 -1.11
CA PHE A 97 11.33 10.94 -0.76
C PHE A 97 12.16 9.82 -1.40
N GLY A 98 12.49 9.93 -2.69
CA GLY A 98 13.36 8.99 -3.40
C GLY A 98 14.73 8.82 -2.73
N THR A 99 15.36 9.92 -2.31
CA THR A 99 16.68 9.89 -1.66
C THR A 99 16.64 9.36 -0.23
N MET A 100 15.67 9.76 0.59
CA MET A 100 15.58 9.32 1.99
C MET A 100 15.13 7.87 2.13
N VAL A 101 14.24 7.42 1.26
CA VAL A 101 13.62 6.08 1.35
C VAL A 101 14.38 5.06 0.49
N GLY A 102 15.28 5.51 -0.38
CA GLY A 102 15.95 4.65 -1.36
C GLY A 102 14.99 4.09 -2.41
N SER A 103 13.95 4.86 -2.76
CA SER A 103 12.91 4.45 -3.72
C SER A 103 13.33 4.80 -5.15
N ARG A 104 14.32 4.06 -5.68
CA ARG A 104 14.72 4.11 -7.11
C ARG A 104 13.55 3.81 -8.05
N GLU A 105 12.54 3.15 -7.51
CA GLU A 105 11.32 2.74 -8.18
C GLU A 105 10.45 3.94 -8.58
N TYR A 106 10.61 5.09 -7.91
CA TYR A 106 9.93 6.35 -8.23
C TYR A 106 10.69 7.22 -9.24
N GLU A 107 11.92 6.85 -9.62
CA GLU A 107 12.74 7.64 -10.53
C GLU A 107 12.28 7.48 -11.99
N PRO A 108 12.40 8.50 -12.86
CA PRO A 108 12.14 8.33 -14.28
C PRO A 108 13.04 7.24 -14.87
N PHE A 109 12.56 6.55 -15.91
CA PHE A 109 13.42 5.66 -16.68
C PHE A 109 14.54 6.44 -17.40
N PRO A 110 15.64 5.77 -17.81
CA PRO A 110 16.61 6.35 -18.73
C PRO A 110 15.92 6.96 -19.97
N ALA A 111 16.47 8.06 -20.50
CA ALA A 111 15.84 8.84 -21.58
C ALA A 111 15.48 7.98 -22.80
N ASP A 112 16.40 7.15 -23.27
CA ASP A 112 16.15 6.32 -24.46
C ASP A 112 15.10 5.24 -24.18
N TYR A 113 15.15 4.67 -22.98
CA TYR A 113 14.20 3.64 -22.54
C TYR A 113 12.78 4.19 -22.43
N ARG A 114 12.63 5.39 -21.87
CA ARG A 114 11.32 6.04 -21.71
C ARG A 114 10.74 6.45 -23.07
N ALA A 115 11.57 6.99 -23.96
CA ALA A 115 11.15 7.39 -25.31
C ALA A 115 10.64 6.17 -26.11
N GLY A 116 11.34 5.04 -26.02
CA GLY A 116 10.89 3.79 -26.64
C GLY A 116 9.51 3.32 -26.16
N ILE A 117 9.27 3.39 -24.84
CA ILE A 117 7.96 3.03 -24.26
C ILE A 117 6.87 3.99 -24.74
N VAL A 118 7.09 5.31 -24.62
CA VAL A 118 6.10 6.32 -24.99
C VAL A 118 5.74 6.21 -26.47
N LYS A 119 6.73 5.99 -27.34
CA LYS A 119 6.50 5.77 -28.77
C LYS A 119 5.62 4.56 -29.05
N LYS A 120 5.89 3.41 -28.43
CA LYS A 120 5.08 2.19 -28.56
C LYS A 120 3.64 2.41 -28.09
N ILE A 121 3.47 3.09 -26.95
CA ILE A 121 2.15 3.43 -26.41
C ILE A 121 1.39 4.38 -27.34
N ALA A 122 2.06 5.42 -27.85
CA ALA A 122 1.48 6.39 -28.77
C ALA A 122 0.97 5.70 -30.05
N GLN A 123 1.76 4.77 -30.59
CA GLN A 123 1.37 3.96 -31.75
C GLN A 123 0.15 3.09 -31.48
N MET A 124 0.09 2.38 -30.33
CA MET A 124 -1.06 1.54 -29.99
C MET A 124 -2.34 2.32 -29.72
N LEU A 125 -2.21 3.50 -29.12
CA LEU A 125 -3.35 4.37 -28.84
C LEU A 125 -3.76 5.22 -30.06
N ASN A 126 -3.01 5.16 -31.16
CA ASN A 126 -3.19 6.03 -32.34
C ASN A 126 -3.21 7.52 -31.99
N VAL A 127 -2.33 7.93 -31.08
CA VAL A 127 -2.18 9.33 -30.65
C VAL A 127 -0.74 9.81 -30.88
N SER A 128 -0.51 11.12 -30.86
CA SER A 128 0.84 11.66 -30.91
C SER A 128 1.54 11.50 -29.55
N GLU A 129 2.86 11.27 -29.55
CA GLU A 129 3.67 11.15 -28.31
C GLU A 129 3.39 12.25 -27.26
N PRO A 130 3.32 13.55 -27.59
CA PRO A 130 3.06 14.60 -26.61
C PRO A 130 1.63 14.57 -26.02
N SER A 131 0.70 13.84 -26.65
CA SER A 131 -0.69 13.71 -26.18
C SER A 131 -0.93 12.46 -25.32
N VAL A 132 0.10 11.65 -25.08
CA VAL A 132 0.00 10.46 -24.22
C VAL A 132 -0.27 10.87 -22.78
N GLN A 133 -1.45 10.49 -22.27
CA GLN A 133 -1.81 10.68 -20.87
C GLN A 133 -1.34 9.51 -20.01
N ALA A 134 -0.95 9.80 -18.76
CA ALA A 134 -0.39 8.80 -17.84
C ALA A 134 -1.34 7.62 -17.57
N ASP A 135 -2.63 7.90 -17.32
CA ASP A 135 -3.63 6.86 -17.04
C ASP A 135 -3.87 5.98 -18.27
N ALA A 136 -4.00 6.58 -19.46
CA ALA A 136 -4.17 5.84 -20.71
C ALA A 136 -2.94 4.98 -21.04
N ALA A 137 -1.74 5.52 -20.81
CA ALA A 137 -0.48 4.80 -20.97
C ALA A 137 -0.41 3.59 -20.02
N PHE A 138 -0.79 3.77 -18.76
CA PHE A 138 -0.83 2.68 -17.79
C PHE A 138 -1.82 1.59 -18.20
N GLN A 139 -3.05 1.94 -18.56
CA GLN A 139 -4.07 0.97 -18.98
C GLN A 139 -3.66 0.19 -20.23
N CYS A 140 -3.07 0.86 -21.22
CA CYS A 140 -2.54 0.23 -22.42
C CYS A 140 -1.41 -0.76 -22.09
N ALA A 141 -0.47 -0.36 -21.24
CA ALA A 141 0.66 -1.19 -20.86
C ALA A 141 0.25 -2.36 -19.96
N PHE A 142 -0.73 -2.16 -19.08
CA PHE A 142 -1.15 -3.15 -18.08
C PHE A 142 -1.72 -4.43 -18.71
N SER A 143 -2.58 -4.31 -19.73
CA SER A 143 -3.17 -5.47 -20.40
C SER A 143 -2.12 -6.38 -21.03
N HIS A 144 -1.10 -5.79 -21.65
CA HIS A 144 0.04 -6.49 -22.25
C HIS A 144 1.00 -7.03 -21.18
N ALA A 145 1.27 -6.27 -20.13
CA ALA A 145 2.12 -6.74 -19.04
C ALA A 145 1.52 -7.99 -18.35
N ARG A 146 0.20 -8.02 -18.19
CA ARG A 146 -0.52 -9.14 -17.56
C ARG A 146 -0.65 -10.38 -18.47
N SER A 147 -0.49 -10.24 -19.79
CA SER A 147 -0.50 -11.40 -20.70
C SER A 147 0.79 -12.22 -20.63
N ILE A 148 1.86 -11.68 -20.03
CA ILE A 148 3.12 -12.38 -19.78
C ILE A 148 3.03 -13.11 -18.42
N PRO A 149 3.11 -14.45 -18.38
CA PRO A 149 2.89 -15.21 -17.15
C PRO A 149 3.80 -14.82 -15.97
N ASP A 150 5.11 -14.66 -16.20
CA ASP A 150 6.06 -14.26 -15.14
C ASP A 150 5.76 -12.85 -14.60
N SER A 151 5.45 -11.92 -15.50
CA SER A 151 5.08 -10.54 -15.13
C SER A 151 3.77 -10.52 -14.34
N ALA A 152 2.75 -11.30 -14.74
CA ALA A 152 1.48 -11.37 -14.03
C ALA A 152 1.66 -11.80 -12.56
N VAL A 153 2.47 -12.83 -12.30
CA VAL A 153 2.77 -13.30 -10.94
C VAL A 153 3.48 -12.21 -10.12
N ARG A 154 4.42 -11.49 -10.72
CA ARG A 154 5.11 -10.37 -10.06
C ARG A 154 4.18 -9.20 -9.77
N LEU A 155 3.31 -8.86 -10.71
CA LEU A 155 2.31 -7.80 -10.57
C LEU A 155 1.33 -8.12 -9.44
N ASP A 156 0.83 -9.36 -9.37
CA ASP A 156 -0.04 -9.78 -8.27
C ASP A 156 0.70 -9.72 -6.92
N ASN A 157 1.98 -10.12 -6.86
CA ASN A 157 2.79 -9.97 -5.65
C ASN A 157 2.98 -8.51 -5.21
N PHE A 158 3.21 -7.59 -6.16
CA PHE A 158 3.31 -6.17 -5.84
C PHE A 158 1.98 -5.59 -5.40
N LEU A 159 0.87 -5.94 -6.05
CA LEU A 159 -0.48 -5.50 -5.71
C LEU A 159 -0.86 -5.96 -4.30
N ASN A 160 -0.49 -7.20 -3.97
CA ASN A 160 -0.59 -7.75 -2.64
C ASN A 160 0.27 -6.93 -1.65
N GLN A 161 1.58 -6.80 -1.84
CA GLN A 161 2.40 -6.05 -0.88
C GLN A 161 1.95 -4.59 -0.70
N TYR A 162 1.50 -3.96 -1.79
CA TYR A 162 0.84 -2.66 -1.84
C TYR A 162 -0.38 -2.57 -0.90
N GLY A 163 -1.37 -3.46 -1.05
CA GLY A 163 -2.60 -3.45 -0.24
C GLY A 163 -2.35 -3.67 1.25
N LEU A 164 -1.35 -4.49 1.60
CA LEU A 164 -1.04 -4.87 2.98
C LEU A 164 -0.42 -3.66 3.67
N CYS A 165 0.59 -3.08 3.02
CA CYS A 165 1.25 -1.89 3.53
C CYS A 165 0.25 -0.74 3.71
N ARG A 166 -0.66 -0.53 2.75
CA ARG A 166 -1.71 0.50 2.81
C ARG A 166 -2.63 0.29 4.02
N ASN A 167 -3.22 -0.90 4.13
CA ASN A 167 -4.23 -1.19 5.14
C ASN A 167 -3.62 -1.22 6.55
N VAL A 168 -2.45 -1.85 6.73
CA VAL A 168 -1.79 -1.93 8.05
C VAL A 168 -1.20 -0.59 8.46
N SER A 169 -0.69 0.22 7.52
CA SER A 169 -0.28 1.60 7.80
C SER A 169 -1.45 2.44 8.32
N PHE A 170 -2.62 2.35 7.68
CA PHE A 170 -3.80 3.08 8.10
C PHE A 170 -4.35 2.58 9.44
N ALA A 171 -4.37 1.27 9.66
CA ALA A 171 -4.68 0.68 10.97
C ALA A 171 -3.73 1.18 12.07
N SER A 172 -2.44 1.24 11.78
CA SER A 172 -1.42 1.74 12.71
C SER A 172 -1.59 3.23 12.99
N LEU A 173 -2.07 4.01 12.02
CA LEU A 173 -2.43 5.42 12.22
C LEU A 173 -3.62 5.55 13.20
N ILE A 174 -4.66 4.73 13.04
CA ILE A 174 -5.79 4.69 13.98
C ILE A 174 -5.29 4.29 15.38
N ALA A 175 -4.46 3.25 15.47
CA ALA A 175 -3.85 2.82 16.72
C ALA A 175 -3.03 3.94 17.38
N THR A 176 -2.25 4.68 16.59
CA THR A 176 -1.49 5.85 17.06
C THR A 176 -2.40 6.89 17.70
N VAL A 177 -3.54 7.20 17.07
CA VAL A 177 -4.51 8.17 17.60
C VAL A 177 -5.10 7.69 18.94
N PHE A 178 -5.53 6.43 19.02
CA PHE A 178 -6.10 5.87 20.26
C PHE A 178 -5.08 5.82 21.40
N LEU A 179 -3.86 5.37 21.12
CA LEU A 179 -2.80 5.22 22.11
C LEU A 179 -2.23 6.57 22.55
N THR A 180 -2.11 7.54 21.63
CA THR A 180 -1.72 8.92 22.00
C THR A 180 -2.78 9.56 22.89
N GLY A 181 -4.07 9.37 22.56
CA GLY A 181 -5.17 9.86 23.39
C GLY A 181 -5.16 9.25 24.79
N LEU A 182 -4.83 7.96 24.91
CA LEU A 182 -4.64 7.29 26.19
C LEU A 182 -3.43 7.84 26.95
N ALA A 183 -2.26 7.93 26.29
CA ALA A 183 -1.02 8.42 26.87
C ALA A 183 -1.15 9.84 27.43
N CYS A 184 -1.89 10.72 26.73
CA CYS A 184 -2.19 12.07 27.22
C CYS A 184 -3.05 12.11 28.49
N ARG A 185 -3.86 11.06 28.74
CA ARG A 185 -4.73 10.97 29.92
C ARG A 185 -4.04 10.28 31.09
N THR A 186 -3.29 9.21 30.83
CA THR A 186 -2.66 8.38 31.87
C THR A 186 -1.28 8.87 32.24
N GLY A 187 -0.53 9.45 31.29
CA GLY A 187 0.88 9.77 31.46
C GLY A 187 1.78 8.54 31.61
N ASP A 188 1.26 7.32 31.35
CA ASP A 188 2.02 6.08 31.49
C ASP A 188 3.06 5.97 30.36
N GLY A 189 4.32 5.71 30.74
CA GLY A 189 5.42 5.51 29.80
C GLY A 189 5.17 4.36 28.82
N THR A 190 4.41 3.34 29.24
CA THR A 190 4.03 2.21 28.37
C THR A 190 3.13 2.68 27.23
N ASP A 191 2.15 3.53 27.52
CA ASP A 191 1.21 4.04 26.51
C ASP A 191 1.90 4.97 25.53
N ILE A 192 2.83 5.79 26.01
CA ILE A 192 3.69 6.62 25.16
C ILE A 192 4.52 5.75 24.22
N LEU A 193 5.16 4.70 24.74
CA LEU A 193 5.98 3.79 23.93
C LEU A 193 5.14 3.09 22.85
N LEU A 194 3.95 2.60 23.21
CA LEU A 194 3.03 1.95 22.27
C LEU A 194 2.55 2.94 21.19
N ALA A 195 2.23 4.18 21.56
CA ALA A 195 1.85 5.23 20.61
C ALA A 195 2.98 5.55 19.63
N VAL A 196 4.21 5.69 20.12
CA VAL A 196 5.41 5.90 19.28
C VAL A 196 5.64 4.71 18.35
N GLY A 197 5.55 3.48 18.87
CA GLY A 197 5.68 2.26 18.07
C GLY A 197 4.64 2.18 16.95
N ALA A 198 3.37 2.48 17.26
CA ALA A 198 2.30 2.54 16.27
C ALA A 198 2.55 3.63 15.21
N ALA A 199 3.07 4.80 15.61
CA ALA A 199 3.40 5.89 14.69
C ALA A 199 4.53 5.50 13.73
N VAL A 200 5.58 4.87 14.26
CA VAL A 200 6.70 4.35 13.46
C VAL A 200 6.22 3.31 12.45
N LEU A 201 5.35 2.38 12.88
CA LEU A 201 4.75 1.39 11.96
C LEU A 201 3.88 2.06 10.89
N ALA A 202 3.05 3.03 11.27
CA ALA A 202 2.22 3.78 10.33
C ALA A 202 3.06 4.44 9.23
N ILE A 203 4.11 5.18 9.63
CA ILE A 203 5.01 5.89 8.71
C ILE A 203 5.83 4.89 7.88
N GLY A 204 6.43 3.88 8.50
CA GLY A 204 7.28 2.90 7.81
C GLY A 204 6.51 2.10 6.76
N LEU A 205 5.29 1.66 7.07
CA LEU A 205 4.44 0.94 6.12
C LEU A 205 3.85 1.86 5.06
N PHE A 206 3.58 3.13 5.39
CA PHE A 206 3.17 4.12 4.39
C PHE A 206 4.27 4.34 3.34
N ILE A 207 5.52 4.42 3.81
CA ILE A 207 6.68 4.53 2.94
C ILE A 207 6.81 3.31 2.02
N ARG A 208 6.65 2.09 2.56
CA ARG A 208 6.66 0.86 1.76
C ARG A 208 5.49 0.81 0.78
N PHE A 209 4.32 1.29 1.15
CA PHE A 209 3.16 1.40 0.27
C PHE A 209 3.49 2.23 -0.99
N ILE A 210 4.07 3.43 -0.83
CA ILE A 210 4.47 4.27 -1.98
C ILE A 210 5.51 3.54 -2.84
N LYS A 211 6.49 2.89 -2.19
CA LYS A 211 7.53 2.12 -2.91
C LYS A 211 6.91 1.01 -3.77
N PHE A 212 6.00 0.22 -3.22
CA PHE A 212 5.35 -0.86 -3.97
C PHE A 212 4.40 -0.35 -5.04
N TYR A 213 3.73 0.78 -4.81
CA TYR A 213 2.91 1.43 -5.83
C TYR A 213 3.76 1.80 -7.07
N ALA A 214 4.91 2.45 -6.85
CA ALA A 214 5.81 2.78 -7.95
C ALA A 214 6.50 1.56 -8.58
N ALA A 215 6.87 0.55 -7.77
CA ALA A 215 7.45 -0.69 -8.26
C ALA A 215 6.47 -1.45 -9.18
N TYR A 216 5.20 -1.52 -8.79
CA TYR A 216 4.12 -2.10 -9.59
C TYR A 216 4.00 -1.39 -10.94
N THR A 217 3.88 -0.07 -10.95
CA THR A 217 3.82 0.73 -12.18
C THR A 217 5.07 0.55 -13.06
N ARG A 218 6.25 0.52 -12.44
CA ARG A 218 7.51 0.32 -13.14
C ARG A 218 7.57 -1.06 -13.81
N GLU A 219 7.10 -2.10 -13.16
CA GLU A 219 7.08 -3.45 -13.71
C GLU A 219 6.09 -3.57 -14.88
N VAL A 220 4.93 -2.91 -14.79
CA VAL A 220 3.98 -2.81 -15.91
C VAL A 220 4.68 -2.28 -17.17
N PHE A 221 5.35 -1.14 -17.07
CA PHE A 221 6.04 -0.55 -18.23
C PHE A 221 7.27 -1.35 -18.68
N ARG A 222 7.99 -1.99 -17.76
CA ARG A 222 9.11 -2.88 -18.11
C ARG A 222 8.65 -4.11 -18.89
N ALA A 223 7.59 -4.76 -18.42
CA ALA A 223 7.01 -5.92 -19.06
C ALA A 223 6.45 -5.55 -20.44
N PHE A 224 5.71 -4.44 -20.52
CA PHE A 224 5.21 -3.90 -21.78
C PHE A 224 6.33 -3.68 -22.81
N ASN A 225 7.42 -3.02 -22.43
CA ASN A 225 8.52 -2.73 -23.36
C ASN A 225 9.24 -3.98 -23.88
N LYS A 226 9.16 -5.10 -23.15
CA LYS A 226 9.74 -6.38 -23.56
C LYS A 226 8.81 -7.15 -24.50
N ALA A 227 7.50 -7.01 -24.35
CA ALA A 227 6.51 -7.74 -25.13
C ALA A 227 6.19 -7.10 -26.48
N CYS A 228 6.26 -5.78 -26.55
CA CYS A 228 5.99 -4.98 -27.76
C CYS A 228 7.28 -4.35 -28.25
#